data_AF-A0A9P8G9Q4-F1
#
_entry.id   AF-A0A9P8G9Q4-F1
#
_cell.length_a   1.000
_cell.length_b   1.000
_cell.length_c   1.000
_cell.angle_alpha   90.00
_cell.angle_beta   90.00
_cell.angle_gamma   90.00
#
_symmetry.space_group_name_H-M   'P 1'
#
loop_
_entity.id
_entity.type
_entity.pdbx_description
1 polymer ?
#
loop_
_entity_poly.entity_id
_entity_poly.type
_entity_poly.pdbx_seq_one_letter_code
_entity_poly.pdbx_strand_id
1 'polypeptide(L)'
;MVKSSRICFLSALAVAVSATEVLVPKHLPTRELLRDAYTYSLEPVWTQNYISSNSIRNLSNLIADIIGKSLTFRMRGTTADQTYFHPELNVLAVALPNTTVTHTFNIINAWFEQWSSYFPEGTDFLYTLNLRVNSSAWENAVQELQRLVYFHLGTNAEYSNHVPLPYEHKNESLQAGIQSLSYDRYLMAHVLASDKQQRFAQIPSANISEFSGYAIYASGTRHHEQPDKIVLIDLQIWNGTRGLSNPSTLSTTDSLYHSSGQRPVRKVSMTTCWLTGTRLGVIRLQTPGTNAKSEISVFGLDFDPQTGVQIGALRTEEIVVGGDGRICLKMQAAEAVLLYRK
;
A
#
# COMPACT_ATOMS: atom_id res chain seq x y z
N MET A 1 34.91 -50.52 -41.46
CA MET A 1 33.93 -49.54 -40.94
C MET A 1 34.52 -48.82 -39.74
N VAL A 2 34.84 -47.53 -39.85
CA VAL A 2 35.35 -46.73 -38.73
C VAL A 2 34.18 -45.94 -38.13
N LYS A 3 33.90 -46.11 -36.84
CA LYS A 3 32.84 -45.35 -36.15
C LYS A 3 33.32 -43.93 -35.88
N SER A 4 32.73 -42.95 -36.57
CA SER A 4 32.94 -41.53 -36.30
C SER A 4 32.17 -41.12 -35.05
N SER A 5 32.87 -40.80 -33.96
CA SER A 5 32.26 -40.25 -32.74
C SER A 5 32.26 -38.73 -32.82
N ARG A 6 31.09 -38.12 -33.05
CA ARG A 6 30.92 -36.66 -32.98
C ARG A 6 30.83 -36.24 -31.51
N ILE A 7 31.88 -35.61 -31.00
CA ILE A 7 31.87 -34.93 -29.70
C ILE A 7 31.28 -33.53 -29.92
N CYS A 8 30.02 -33.33 -29.52
CA CYS A 8 29.41 -32.00 -29.47
C CYS A 8 29.85 -31.29 -28.17
N PHE A 9 30.79 -30.36 -28.28
CA PHE A 9 31.03 -29.37 -27.22
C PHE A 9 29.89 -28.34 -27.20
N LEU A 10 28.88 -28.59 -26.38
CA LEU A 10 27.91 -27.56 -25.98
C LEU A 10 28.55 -26.65 -24.94
N SER A 11 29.27 -25.63 -25.41
CA SER A 11 29.79 -24.54 -24.58
C SER A 11 28.62 -23.68 -24.09
N ALA A 12 28.10 -23.97 -22.88
CA ALA A 12 27.17 -23.06 -22.24
C ALA A 12 27.89 -21.75 -21.90
N LEU A 13 27.64 -20.68 -22.67
CA LEU A 13 28.02 -19.33 -22.26
C LEU A 13 27.19 -18.97 -21.02
N ALA A 14 27.81 -19.12 -19.84
CA ALA A 14 27.31 -18.50 -18.64
C ALA A 14 27.39 -16.98 -18.81
N VAL A 15 26.28 -16.37 -19.22
CA VAL A 15 26.12 -14.91 -19.18
C VAL A 15 26.29 -14.50 -17.71
N ALA A 16 27.42 -13.86 -17.40
CA ALA A 16 27.66 -13.34 -16.08
C ALA A 16 26.62 -12.26 -15.81
N VAL A 17 25.65 -12.58 -14.94
CA VAL A 17 24.61 -11.63 -14.51
C VAL A 17 25.31 -10.50 -13.76
N SER A 18 25.59 -9.41 -14.49
CA SER A 18 26.14 -8.19 -13.94
C SER A 18 25.22 -7.68 -12.84
N ALA A 19 25.80 -7.18 -11.75
CA ALA A 19 25.01 -6.51 -10.73
C ALA A 19 24.37 -5.26 -11.34
N THR A 20 23.16 -4.94 -10.88
CA THR A 20 22.60 -3.59 -11.04
C THR A 20 23.35 -2.69 -10.08
N GLU A 21 24.21 -1.82 -10.61
CA GLU A 21 24.97 -0.85 -9.82
C GLU A 21 24.12 0.39 -9.56
N VAL A 22 23.92 0.71 -8.28
CA VAL A 22 23.17 1.87 -7.81
C VAL A 22 24.13 2.83 -7.11
N LEU A 23 24.24 4.06 -7.60
CA LEU A 23 24.93 5.14 -6.93
C LEU A 23 23.90 6.01 -6.23
N VAL A 24 24.03 6.19 -4.91
CA VAL A 24 23.20 7.12 -4.13
C VAL A 24 24.04 8.36 -3.84
N PRO A 25 23.84 9.48 -4.56
CA PRO A 25 24.60 10.70 -4.35
C PRO A 25 24.33 11.28 -2.96
N LYS A 26 25.34 11.96 -2.40
CA LYS A 26 25.19 12.75 -1.15
C LYS A 26 24.19 13.90 -1.30
N HIS A 27 23.93 14.36 -2.51
CA HIS A 27 23.08 15.51 -2.79
C HIS A 27 22.12 15.14 -3.91
N LEU A 28 20.84 15.12 -3.61
CA LEU A 28 19.76 14.93 -4.58
C LEU A 28 18.71 16.04 -4.41
N PRO A 29 18.08 16.52 -5.50
CA PRO A 29 16.96 17.46 -5.40
C PRO A 29 15.77 16.76 -4.73
N THR A 30 15.49 17.15 -3.50
CA THR A 30 14.52 16.49 -2.61
C THR A 30 13.21 17.27 -2.48
N ARG A 31 12.08 16.56 -2.50
CA ARG A 31 10.73 17.08 -2.21
C ARG A 31 10.32 16.69 -0.79
N GLU A 32 9.40 17.42 -0.17
CA GLU A 32 8.87 17.03 1.14
C GLU A 32 8.09 15.71 1.06
N LEU A 33 8.20 14.91 2.13
CA LEU A 33 7.46 13.66 2.31
C LEU A 33 6.61 13.83 3.57
N LEU A 34 5.30 13.97 3.38
CA LEU A 34 4.34 14.12 4.47
C LEU A 34 3.99 12.75 5.06
N ARG A 35 3.70 12.69 6.37
CA ARG A 35 3.33 11.44 7.05
C ARG A 35 1.94 10.91 6.67
N ASP A 36 1.11 11.77 6.10
CA ASP A 36 -0.21 11.52 5.52
C ASP A 36 -0.18 11.50 3.97
N ALA A 37 0.97 11.18 3.37
CA ALA A 37 1.15 11.10 1.92
C ALA A 37 0.23 10.08 1.21
N TYR A 38 -0.51 9.25 1.94
CA TYR A 38 -1.60 8.44 1.41
C TYR A 38 -2.82 8.44 2.35
N THR A 39 -3.99 8.27 1.74
CA THR A 39 -5.28 8.29 2.43
C THR A 39 -6.10 7.04 2.09
N TYR A 40 -7.14 6.76 2.87
CA TYR A 40 -8.22 5.87 2.45
C TYR A 40 -9.36 6.70 1.91
N SER A 41 -10.12 6.17 0.94
CA SER A 41 -11.43 6.71 0.61
C SER A 41 -12.51 5.64 0.70
N LEU A 42 -13.70 6.10 1.03
CA LEU A 42 -14.88 5.32 1.32
C LEU A 42 -16.08 6.08 0.76
N GLU A 43 -17.09 5.39 0.26
CA GLU A 43 -18.36 6.03 -0.04
C GLU A 43 -19.24 6.10 1.22
N PRO A 44 -19.98 7.19 1.48
CA PRO A 44 -20.90 7.32 2.62
C PRO A 44 -21.76 6.08 2.82
N VAL A 45 -22.35 5.56 1.73
CA VAL A 45 -23.24 4.40 1.79
C VAL A 45 -22.59 3.12 2.33
N TRP A 46 -21.29 2.94 2.13
CA TRP A 46 -20.55 1.76 2.58
C TRP A 46 -19.98 1.92 4.00
N THR A 47 -20.10 3.10 4.61
CA THR A 47 -19.47 3.42 5.90
C THR A 47 -19.90 2.48 7.01
N GLN A 48 -21.19 2.15 7.09
CA GLN A 48 -21.70 1.22 8.10
C GLN A 48 -21.10 -0.18 7.94
N ASN A 49 -20.91 -0.66 6.71
CA ASN A 49 -20.31 -1.97 6.44
C ASN A 49 -18.81 -1.96 6.82
N TYR A 50 -18.10 -0.89 6.48
CA TYR A 50 -16.67 -0.72 6.79
C TYR A 50 -16.39 -0.71 8.30
N ILE A 51 -17.19 0.01 9.09
CA ILE A 51 -17.00 0.09 10.55
C ILE A 51 -17.64 -1.06 11.34
N SER A 52 -18.32 -1.99 10.66
CA SER A 52 -18.97 -3.15 11.31
C SER A 52 -18.01 -4.29 11.66
N SER A 53 -16.82 -4.32 11.07
CA SER A 53 -15.75 -5.27 11.41
C SER A 53 -14.53 -4.55 12.00
N ASN A 54 -13.66 -5.29 12.68
CA ASN A 54 -12.49 -4.70 13.35
C ASN A 54 -11.26 -4.57 12.43
N SER A 55 -11.29 -5.11 11.21
CA SER A 55 -10.12 -5.22 10.33
C SER A 55 -9.51 -3.87 9.96
N ILE A 56 -10.35 -2.89 9.62
CA ILE A 56 -9.89 -1.54 9.26
C ILE A 56 -9.31 -0.82 10.47
N ARG A 57 -10.00 -0.87 11.62
CA ARG A 57 -9.51 -0.25 12.87
C ARG A 57 -8.17 -0.84 13.28
N ASN A 58 -8.03 -2.16 13.28
CA ASN A 58 -6.79 -2.84 13.66
C ASN A 58 -5.63 -2.50 12.71
N LEU A 59 -5.86 -2.53 11.39
CA LEU A 59 -4.86 -2.13 10.40
C LEU A 59 -4.51 -0.63 10.49
N SER A 60 -5.49 0.24 10.74
CA SER A 60 -5.29 1.68 10.87
C SER A 60 -4.53 2.05 12.14
N ASN A 61 -4.83 1.41 13.27
CA ASN A 61 -4.07 1.55 14.52
C ASN A 61 -2.61 1.11 14.31
N LEU A 62 -2.40 -0.09 13.76
CA LEU A 62 -1.06 -0.61 13.50
C LEU A 62 -0.22 0.30 12.57
N ILE A 63 -0.85 0.87 11.54
CA ILE A 63 -0.19 1.85 10.68
C ILE A 63 0.08 3.16 11.43
N ALA A 64 -0.87 3.66 12.23
CA ALA A 64 -0.72 4.88 13.01
C ALA A 64 0.44 4.76 14.02
N ASP A 65 0.57 3.61 14.68
CA ASP A 65 1.66 3.28 15.61
C ASP A 65 3.04 3.31 14.92
N ILE A 66 3.11 2.85 13.66
CA ILE A 66 4.35 2.85 12.86
C ILE A 66 4.69 4.27 12.36
N ILE A 67 3.71 5.03 11.86
CA ILE A 67 3.93 6.37 11.28
C ILE A 67 4.12 7.43 12.38
N GLY A 68 3.51 7.25 13.55
CA GLY A 68 3.34 8.31 14.55
C GLY A 68 2.30 9.37 14.15
N LYS A 69 1.40 9.05 13.20
CA LYS A 69 0.22 9.84 12.82
C LYS A 69 -0.87 8.90 12.29
N SER A 70 -2.10 9.10 12.74
CA SER A 70 -3.30 8.41 12.24
C SER A 70 -3.58 8.76 10.78
N LEU A 71 -3.97 7.75 9.98
CA LEU A 71 -4.24 7.95 8.57
C LEU A 71 -5.47 8.83 8.34
N THR A 72 -5.42 9.65 7.29
CA THR A 72 -6.56 10.44 6.83
C THR A 72 -7.55 9.59 6.04
N PHE A 73 -8.84 9.72 6.35
CA PHE A 73 -9.94 9.04 5.65
C PHE A 73 -10.81 10.03 4.86
N ARG A 74 -11.26 9.62 3.67
CA ARG A 74 -11.97 10.49 2.73
C ARG A 74 -13.32 9.93 2.33
N MET A 75 -14.40 10.57 2.77
CA MET A 75 -15.77 10.18 2.42
C MET A 75 -16.20 10.85 1.09
N ARG A 76 -16.39 10.07 0.01
CA ARG A 76 -17.00 10.53 -1.26
C ARG A 76 -17.59 9.41 -2.12
N GLY A 77 -16.97 9.11 -3.26
CA GLY A 77 -17.61 8.36 -4.34
C GLY A 77 -18.89 9.00 -4.91
N THR A 78 -19.68 8.22 -5.62
CA THR A 78 -20.89 8.71 -6.33
C THR A 78 -22.06 8.94 -5.36
N THR A 79 -22.12 8.18 -4.27
CA THR A 79 -23.19 8.29 -3.28
C THR A 79 -23.08 9.53 -2.37
N ALA A 80 -21.99 10.29 -2.42
CA ALA A 80 -21.93 11.62 -1.79
C ALA A 80 -22.97 12.58 -2.39
N ASP A 81 -23.12 12.60 -3.72
CA ASP A 81 -24.16 13.38 -4.42
C ASP A 81 -25.58 12.80 -4.26
N GLN A 82 -25.71 11.77 -3.42
CA GLN A 82 -26.94 11.10 -3.03
C GLN A 82 -27.16 11.12 -1.51
N THR A 83 -26.25 11.73 -0.74
CA THR A 83 -26.33 11.78 0.72
C THR A 83 -27.23 12.94 1.15
N TYR A 84 -28.11 12.73 2.13
CA TYR A 84 -29.02 13.77 2.63
C TYR A 84 -29.15 13.69 4.16
N PHE A 85 -29.08 14.81 4.85
CA PHE A 85 -29.28 14.88 6.30
C PHE A 85 -30.78 14.93 6.63
N HIS A 86 -31.25 13.97 7.42
CA HIS A 86 -32.65 13.79 7.79
C HIS A 86 -32.76 13.58 9.31
N PRO A 87 -32.69 14.63 10.14
CA PRO A 87 -32.63 14.52 11.61
C PRO A 87 -33.83 13.79 12.24
N GLU A 88 -34.92 13.64 11.49
CA GLU A 88 -36.14 12.94 11.87
C GLU A 88 -36.09 11.40 11.75
N LEU A 89 -35.02 10.81 11.19
CA LEU A 89 -34.93 9.35 11.09
C LEU A 89 -34.79 8.67 12.46
N ASN A 90 -35.40 7.50 12.57
CA ASN A 90 -35.24 6.58 13.70
C ASN A 90 -34.08 5.58 13.52
N VAL A 91 -33.24 5.76 12.49
CA VAL A 91 -32.08 4.91 12.16
C VAL A 91 -30.87 5.78 11.84
N LEU A 92 -29.65 5.26 12.07
CA LEU A 92 -28.40 6.00 11.82
C LEU A 92 -28.26 6.44 10.37
N ALA A 93 -28.52 5.53 9.44
CA ALA A 93 -28.54 5.79 8.01
C ALA A 93 -29.42 4.79 7.25
N VAL A 94 -29.90 5.16 6.07
CA VAL A 94 -30.65 4.26 5.16
C VAL A 94 -30.33 4.55 3.70
N ALA A 95 -29.99 3.49 2.95
CA ALA A 95 -29.75 3.52 1.51
C ALA A 95 -31.00 3.04 0.75
N LEU A 96 -31.49 3.85 -0.18
CA LEU A 96 -32.70 3.56 -0.96
C LEU A 96 -32.37 3.40 -2.45
N PRO A 97 -32.85 2.32 -3.11
CA PRO A 97 -33.60 1.20 -2.55
C PRO A 97 -32.74 0.20 -1.75
N ASN A 98 -31.42 0.21 -1.95
CA ASN A 98 -30.41 -0.55 -1.21
C ASN A 98 -29.02 0.05 -1.48
N THR A 99 -27.98 -0.43 -0.79
CA THR A 99 -26.59 0.07 -0.87
C THR A 99 -25.93 -0.06 -2.24
N THR A 100 -26.32 -1.06 -3.05
CA THR A 100 -25.64 -1.42 -4.30
C THR A 100 -26.12 -0.61 -5.50
N VAL A 101 -27.39 -0.20 -5.50
CA VAL A 101 -27.99 0.64 -6.56
C VAL A 101 -28.60 1.92 -5.99
N THR A 102 -27.94 2.48 -4.97
CA THR A 102 -28.38 3.67 -4.23
C THR A 102 -28.75 4.83 -5.16
N HIS A 103 -29.85 5.50 -4.83
CA HIS A 103 -30.27 6.78 -5.41
C HIS A 103 -30.33 7.88 -4.35
N THR A 104 -30.59 7.47 -3.11
CA THR A 104 -30.76 8.33 -1.93
C THR A 104 -30.15 7.62 -0.71
N PHE A 105 -29.30 8.30 0.04
CA PHE A 105 -28.67 7.81 1.27
C PHE A 105 -28.92 8.82 2.39
N ASN A 106 -29.89 8.53 3.26
CA ASN A 106 -30.27 9.47 4.31
C ASN A 106 -29.50 9.16 5.60
N ILE A 107 -29.04 10.20 6.31
CA ILE A 107 -28.21 10.09 7.53
C ILE A 107 -28.68 11.02 8.65
N ILE A 108 -28.34 10.69 9.91
CA ILE A 108 -28.50 11.55 11.09
C ILE A 108 -27.16 11.91 11.74
N ASN A 109 -27.18 12.82 12.73
CA ASN A 109 -25.98 13.25 13.45
C ASN A 109 -25.19 12.08 14.06
N ALA A 110 -25.89 11.11 14.66
CA ALA A 110 -25.29 9.92 15.28
C ALA A 110 -24.52 9.03 14.28
N TRP A 111 -24.77 9.16 12.97
CA TRP A 111 -23.96 8.49 11.94
C TRP A 111 -22.52 9.01 11.94
N PHE A 112 -22.32 10.34 11.99
CA PHE A 112 -20.97 10.94 12.08
C PHE A 112 -20.24 10.51 13.36
N GLU A 113 -20.96 10.52 14.49
CA GLU A 113 -20.43 10.10 15.79
C GLU A 113 -19.92 8.65 15.75
N GLN A 114 -20.70 7.75 15.14
CA GLN A 114 -20.37 6.33 15.04
C GLN A 114 -18.99 6.08 14.40
N TRP A 115 -18.70 6.64 13.22
CA TRP A 115 -17.38 6.45 12.59
C TRP A 115 -16.28 7.30 13.22
N SER A 116 -16.59 8.49 13.75
CA SER A 116 -15.58 9.29 14.50
C SER A 116 -15.01 8.55 15.71
N SER A 117 -15.82 7.70 16.36
CA SER A 117 -15.41 6.85 17.49
C SER A 117 -14.79 5.50 17.10
N TYR A 118 -14.86 5.11 15.82
CA TYR A 118 -14.34 3.82 15.33
C TYR A 118 -12.85 3.90 14.95
N PHE A 119 -12.42 5.02 14.38
CA PHE A 119 -11.04 5.23 13.92
C PHE A 119 -10.13 5.72 15.07
N PRO A 120 -8.79 5.54 14.96
CA PRO A 120 -7.86 6.03 15.97
C PRO A 120 -7.98 7.53 16.25
N GLU A 121 -7.63 7.94 17.47
CA GLU A 121 -7.60 9.36 17.84
C GLU A 121 -6.65 10.14 16.91
N GLY A 122 -7.03 11.37 16.56
CA GLY A 122 -6.29 12.18 15.60
C GLY A 122 -6.40 11.71 14.14
N THR A 123 -7.29 10.78 13.79
CA THR A 123 -7.66 10.54 12.39
C THR A 123 -8.31 11.81 11.80
N ASP A 124 -7.63 12.40 10.83
CA ASP A 124 -8.20 13.45 9.99
C ASP A 124 -9.25 12.84 9.04
N PHE A 125 -10.36 13.55 8.84
CA PHE A 125 -11.36 13.18 7.85
C PHE A 125 -11.52 14.27 6.79
N LEU A 126 -11.76 13.87 5.54
CA LEU A 126 -12.21 14.79 4.49
C LEU A 126 -13.55 14.32 3.93
N TYR A 127 -14.61 15.08 4.20
CA TYR A 127 -15.98 14.74 3.85
C TYR A 127 -16.44 15.51 2.60
N THR A 128 -17.20 14.87 1.72
CA THR A 128 -17.80 15.51 0.55
C THR A 128 -19.29 15.71 0.74
N LEU A 129 -19.69 16.97 0.61
CA LEU A 129 -21.05 17.46 0.80
C LEU A 129 -21.90 17.21 -0.44
N ASN A 130 -23.20 16.98 -0.27
CA ASN A 130 -24.12 16.89 -1.39
C ASN A 130 -24.48 18.28 -1.95
N LEU A 131 -23.76 18.70 -3.00
CA LEU A 131 -24.01 19.96 -3.71
C LEU A 131 -24.87 19.80 -4.98
N ARG A 132 -25.44 18.62 -5.23
CA ARG A 132 -26.14 18.30 -6.48
C ARG A 132 -27.50 18.99 -6.63
N VAL A 133 -28.20 19.24 -5.52
CA VAL A 133 -29.60 19.74 -5.52
C VAL A 133 -29.66 21.22 -5.09
N ASN A 134 -29.36 22.11 -6.03
CA ASN A 134 -29.18 23.55 -5.78
C ASN A 134 -30.44 24.35 -5.39
N SER A 135 -31.63 23.74 -5.41
CA SER A 135 -32.92 24.43 -5.15
C SER A 135 -33.31 24.53 -3.67
N SER A 136 -32.75 23.67 -2.82
CA SER A 136 -32.97 23.69 -1.36
C SER A 136 -31.81 23.11 -0.55
N ALA A 137 -30.92 22.32 -1.17
CA ALA A 137 -29.84 21.64 -0.45
C ALA A 137 -28.63 22.53 -0.13
N TRP A 138 -28.68 23.86 -0.29
CA TRP A 138 -27.68 24.73 0.36
C TRP A 138 -27.79 24.64 1.88
N GLU A 139 -29.00 24.57 2.44
CA GLU A 139 -29.19 24.38 3.88
C GLU A 139 -28.75 22.98 4.32
N ASN A 140 -29.06 21.93 3.55
CA ASN A 140 -28.58 20.57 3.81
C ASN A 140 -27.03 20.50 3.73
N ALA A 141 -26.44 21.01 2.66
CA ALA A 141 -25.00 21.08 2.50
C ALA A 141 -24.34 21.95 3.58
N VAL A 142 -24.99 23.01 4.09
CA VAL A 142 -24.49 23.79 5.23
C VAL A 142 -24.58 23.01 6.55
N GLN A 143 -25.65 22.22 6.77
CA GLN A 143 -25.75 21.33 7.93
C GLN A 143 -24.71 20.21 7.91
N GLU A 144 -24.33 19.74 6.72
CA GLU A 144 -23.17 18.86 6.50
C GLU A 144 -21.82 19.64 6.65
N LEU A 145 -21.70 20.86 6.11
CA LEU A 145 -20.46 21.67 6.05
C LEU A 145 -20.04 22.25 7.40
N GLN A 146 -20.99 22.50 8.31
CA GLN A 146 -20.70 22.81 9.71
C GLN A 146 -19.85 21.71 10.41
N ARG A 147 -19.60 20.58 9.74
CA ARG A 147 -18.97 19.38 10.31
C ARG A 147 -18.01 18.59 9.36
N LEU A 148 -17.19 19.19 8.45
CA LEU A 148 -15.89 18.68 7.87
C LEU A 148 -15.52 19.26 6.45
N VAL A 149 -14.26 19.11 5.96
CA VAL A 149 -13.79 19.65 4.64
C VAL A 149 -12.66 18.86 3.89
N TYR A 150 -12.66 18.89 2.54
CA TYR A 150 -11.62 18.56 1.50
C TYR A 150 -11.54 17.11 0.87
N PHE A 151 -10.55 16.75 -0.01
CA PHE A 151 -10.79 15.80 -1.15
C PHE A 151 -9.72 14.72 -1.59
N HIS A 152 -10.21 13.70 -2.35
CA HIS A 152 -9.67 12.56 -3.21
C HIS A 152 -9.44 11.14 -2.57
N LEU A 153 -9.73 9.94 -3.15
CA LEU A 153 -10.32 9.39 -4.44
C LEU A 153 -11.10 8.03 -4.22
N GLY A 154 -12.24 7.73 -4.90
CA GLY A 154 -13.27 6.69 -4.50
C GLY A 154 -13.15 5.19 -4.94
N THR A 155 -14.19 4.37 -4.69
CA THR A 155 -14.12 2.88 -4.57
C THR A 155 -14.95 2.04 -5.55
N ASN A 156 -14.35 0.96 -6.07
CA ASN A 156 -15.01 -0.29 -6.50
C ASN A 156 -14.20 -1.48 -5.94
N ALA A 157 -14.77 -2.69 -5.89
CA ALA A 157 -14.14 -3.89 -5.29
C ALA A 157 -12.70 -4.14 -5.78
N GLU A 158 -12.47 -3.90 -7.07
CA GLU A 158 -11.22 -4.06 -7.83
C GLU A 158 -10.11 -3.07 -7.42
N TYR A 159 -10.45 -2.05 -6.64
CA TYR A 159 -9.53 -1.02 -6.12
C TYR A 159 -9.57 -0.91 -4.58
N SER A 160 -10.25 -1.83 -3.91
CA SER A 160 -10.29 -1.85 -2.44
C SER A 160 -9.03 -2.50 -1.87
N ASN A 161 -8.64 -2.07 -0.68
CA ASN A 161 -7.49 -2.65 0.03
C ASN A 161 -7.92 -3.84 0.90
N HIS A 162 -9.22 -4.02 1.11
CA HIS A 162 -9.85 -5.09 1.89
C HIS A 162 -11.35 -5.19 1.53
N VAL A 163 -11.99 -6.29 1.91
CA VAL A 163 -13.45 -6.43 1.98
C VAL A 163 -13.82 -6.57 3.47
N PRO A 164 -14.65 -5.69 4.04
CA PRO A 164 -14.88 -5.66 5.49
C PRO A 164 -15.93 -6.68 5.95
N LEU A 165 -16.86 -7.06 5.07
CA LEU A 165 -17.92 -8.06 5.25
C LEU A 165 -18.16 -8.80 3.94
N PRO A 166 -18.61 -10.07 3.95
CA PRO A 166 -19.01 -10.77 2.73
C PRO A 166 -20.17 -10.08 2.00
N TYR A 167 -20.16 -10.09 0.67
CA TYR A 167 -21.23 -9.55 -0.17
C TYR A 167 -21.20 -10.11 -1.60
N GLU A 168 -22.36 -10.09 -2.27
CA GLU A 168 -22.48 -10.50 -3.67
C GLU A 168 -21.99 -9.39 -4.62
N HIS A 169 -21.10 -9.73 -5.53
CA HIS A 169 -20.61 -8.83 -6.58
C HIS A 169 -20.45 -9.59 -7.91
N LYS A 170 -21.07 -9.09 -8.99
CA LYS A 170 -21.02 -9.71 -10.34
C LYS A 170 -21.36 -11.22 -10.38
N ASN A 171 -22.30 -11.66 -9.54
CA ASN A 171 -22.71 -13.05 -9.31
C ASN A 171 -21.67 -13.94 -8.61
N GLU A 172 -20.69 -13.34 -7.92
CA GLU A 172 -19.73 -14.02 -7.06
C GLU A 172 -19.88 -13.56 -5.60
N SER A 173 -19.85 -14.51 -4.67
CA SER A 173 -19.94 -14.24 -3.22
C SER A 173 -18.56 -13.92 -2.65
N LEU A 174 -18.23 -12.63 -2.58
CA LEU A 174 -16.95 -12.16 -2.03
C LEU A 174 -16.95 -12.32 -0.51
N GLN A 175 -15.83 -12.77 0.05
CA GLN A 175 -15.63 -12.93 1.49
C GLN A 175 -14.90 -11.72 2.08
N ALA A 176 -15.05 -11.51 3.39
CA ALA A 176 -14.20 -10.56 4.11
C ALA A 176 -12.73 -11.00 4.10
N GLY A 177 -11.82 -10.03 3.96
CA GLY A 177 -10.40 -10.31 3.76
C GLY A 177 -9.56 -9.09 3.40
N ILE A 178 -8.26 -9.20 3.65
CA ILE A 178 -7.25 -8.20 3.29
C ILE A 178 -6.78 -8.47 1.84
N GLN A 179 -6.67 -7.42 1.04
CA GLN A 179 -6.16 -7.48 -0.34
C GLN A 179 -4.72 -6.95 -0.43
N SER A 180 -4.06 -7.22 -1.57
CA SER A 180 -2.66 -6.88 -1.86
C SER A 180 -2.24 -5.45 -1.48
N LEU A 181 -3.05 -4.46 -1.82
CA LEU A 181 -2.77 -3.04 -1.56
C LEU A 181 -2.62 -2.69 -0.06
N SER A 182 -3.12 -3.51 0.87
CA SER A 182 -2.90 -3.30 2.30
C SER A 182 -1.45 -3.59 2.72
N TYR A 183 -0.77 -4.54 2.07
CA TYR A 183 0.64 -4.84 2.32
C TYR A 183 1.54 -3.71 1.80
N ASP A 184 1.19 -3.11 0.66
CA ASP A 184 1.87 -1.92 0.12
C ASP A 184 1.78 -0.74 1.10
N ARG A 185 0.59 -0.51 1.68
CA ARG A 185 0.37 0.53 2.71
C ARG A 185 1.16 0.24 3.99
N TYR A 186 1.23 -1.01 4.41
CA TYR A 186 2.02 -1.40 5.58
C TYR A 186 3.54 -1.23 5.35
N LEU A 187 4.07 -1.57 4.16
CA LEU A 187 5.43 -1.20 3.79
C LEU A 187 5.61 0.34 3.79
N MET A 188 4.67 1.07 3.20
CA MET A 188 4.70 2.54 3.14
C MET A 188 4.69 3.18 4.53
N ALA A 189 3.97 2.60 5.50
CA ALA A 189 4.01 3.04 6.89
C ALA A 189 5.45 3.07 7.43
N HIS A 190 6.21 1.99 7.21
CA HIS A 190 7.63 1.96 7.57
C HIS A 190 8.52 2.92 6.76
N VAL A 191 8.15 3.26 5.52
CA VAL A 191 8.84 4.31 4.74
C VAL A 191 8.63 5.69 5.40
N LEU A 192 7.39 6.01 5.79
CA LEU A 192 6.98 7.29 6.39
C LEU A 192 7.35 7.45 7.87
N ALA A 193 7.59 6.35 8.59
CA ALA A 193 7.90 6.33 10.02
C ALA A 193 9.09 7.25 10.39
N SER A 194 8.84 8.34 11.11
CA SER A 194 9.91 9.25 11.58
C SER A 194 9.42 10.14 12.71
N ASP A 195 10.35 10.56 13.58
CA ASP A 195 10.14 11.64 14.55
C ASP A 195 10.21 13.03 13.90
N LYS A 196 10.86 13.15 12.75
CA LYS A 196 11.14 14.42 12.03
C LYS A 196 10.30 14.59 10.77
N GLN A 197 10.33 15.79 10.19
CA GLN A 197 9.84 16.02 8.84
C GLN A 197 10.77 15.33 7.84
N GLN A 198 10.22 14.59 6.89
CA GLN A 198 11.00 13.87 5.89
C GLN A 198 10.99 14.57 4.53
N ARG A 199 11.97 14.22 3.71
CA ARG A 199 12.08 14.58 2.30
C ARG A 199 12.49 13.35 1.49
N PHE A 200 12.09 13.26 0.24
CA PHE A 200 12.45 12.16 -0.65
C PHE A 200 13.05 12.66 -1.96
N ALA A 201 13.91 11.85 -2.57
CA ALA A 201 14.39 12.03 -3.93
C ALA A 201 14.45 10.71 -4.69
N GLN A 202 14.28 10.79 -6.00
CA GLN A 202 14.55 9.70 -6.93
C GLN A 202 16.07 9.47 -7.05
N ILE A 203 16.51 8.22 -7.02
CA ILE A 203 17.91 7.81 -7.21
C ILE A 203 18.12 7.56 -8.73
N PRO A 204 18.84 8.41 -9.47
CA PRO A 204 18.83 8.36 -10.94
C PRO A 204 19.33 7.03 -11.53
N SER A 205 20.39 6.43 -10.95
CA SER A 205 20.92 5.14 -11.41
C SER A 205 20.00 3.94 -11.11
N ALA A 206 18.97 4.13 -10.29
CA ALA A 206 18.03 3.09 -9.89
C ALA A 206 16.65 3.24 -10.54
N ASN A 207 16.44 4.24 -11.41
CA ASN A 207 15.15 4.48 -12.07
C ASN A 207 15.28 4.18 -13.57
N ILE A 208 15.17 2.88 -13.89
CA ILE A 208 15.12 2.34 -15.25
C ILE A 208 13.75 1.68 -15.49
N SER A 209 13.47 1.17 -16.69
CA SER A 209 12.15 0.65 -17.07
C SER A 209 11.56 -0.40 -16.12
N GLU A 210 12.41 -1.20 -15.46
CA GLU A 210 12.00 -2.33 -14.62
C GLU A 210 12.56 -2.25 -13.18
N PHE A 211 13.06 -1.08 -12.76
CA PHE A 211 13.62 -0.89 -11.42
C PHE A 211 13.41 0.55 -10.99
N SER A 212 13.04 0.77 -9.73
CA SER A 212 12.92 2.12 -9.16
C SER A 212 13.61 2.22 -7.82
N GLY A 213 14.22 3.38 -7.55
CA GLY A 213 14.92 3.67 -6.30
C GLY A 213 14.67 5.08 -5.79
N TYR A 214 14.44 5.18 -4.47
CA TYR A 214 14.17 6.42 -3.77
C TYR A 214 15.02 6.51 -2.49
N ALA A 215 15.57 7.69 -2.23
CA ALA A 215 16.30 8.02 -1.02
C ALA A 215 15.43 8.94 -0.13
N ILE A 216 15.31 8.60 1.16
CA ILE A 216 14.52 9.32 2.15
C ILE A 216 15.46 9.97 3.17
N TYR A 217 15.25 11.24 3.49
CA TYR A 217 16.10 12.08 4.34
C TYR A 217 15.25 12.76 5.42
N ALA A 218 15.68 12.74 6.68
CA ALA A 218 15.09 13.55 7.74
C ALA A 218 15.64 14.99 7.72
N SER A 219 14.77 15.95 8.05
CA SER A 219 15.15 17.35 8.23
C SER A 219 15.94 17.56 9.52
N GLY A 220 16.97 18.41 9.47
CA GLY A 220 17.69 18.92 10.66
C GLY A 220 19.22 18.87 10.60
N THR A 221 19.83 18.02 9.76
CA THR A 221 21.31 17.88 9.68
C THR A 221 21.95 18.92 8.77
N ARG A 222 22.14 20.15 9.26
CA ARG A 222 22.64 21.33 8.50
C ARG A 222 23.99 21.18 7.74
N HIS A 223 24.71 20.06 7.83
CA HIS A 223 25.95 19.85 7.08
C HIS A 223 26.14 18.47 6.40
N HIS A 224 25.26 17.49 6.61
CA HIS A 224 25.42 16.15 6.02
C HIS A 224 24.08 15.54 5.56
N GLU A 225 23.80 15.67 4.26
CA GLU A 225 22.65 15.10 3.55
C GLU A 225 22.85 13.59 3.30
N GLN A 226 22.91 12.78 4.36
CA GLN A 226 22.83 11.32 4.20
C GLN A 226 21.36 10.89 4.24
N PRO A 227 20.91 9.96 3.39
CA PRO A 227 19.57 9.40 3.53
C PRO A 227 19.48 8.62 4.84
N ASP A 228 18.32 8.61 5.47
CA ASP A 228 18.02 7.70 6.59
C ASP A 228 17.55 6.33 6.08
N LYS A 229 16.89 6.34 4.92
CA LYS A 229 16.30 5.15 4.31
C LYS A 229 16.47 5.16 2.79
N ILE A 230 16.48 3.96 2.21
CA ILE A 230 16.49 3.76 0.76
C ILE A 230 15.40 2.74 0.41
N VAL A 231 14.48 3.11 -0.46
CA VAL A 231 13.48 2.21 -1.06
C VAL A 231 13.99 1.75 -2.42
N LEU A 232 13.92 0.46 -2.69
CA LEU A 232 14.19 -0.16 -3.99
C LEU A 232 12.97 -0.99 -4.39
N ILE A 233 12.56 -0.94 -5.65
CA ILE A 233 11.41 -1.68 -6.18
C ILE A 233 11.85 -2.35 -7.48
N ASP A 234 11.79 -3.69 -7.54
CA ASP A 234 11.99 -4.43 -8.77
C ASP A 234 10.66 -4.60 -9.50
N LEU A 235 10.50 -3.83 -10.58
CA LEU A 235 9.28 -3.72 -11.38
C LEU A 235 9.24 -4.74 -12.54
N GLN A 236 10.19 -5.69 -12.60
CA GLN A 236 10.11 -6.77 -13.58
C GLN A 236 8.81 -7.55 -13.41
N ILE A 237 8.11 -7.77 -14.51
CA ILE A 237 6.90 -8.58 -14.53
C ILE A 237 7.29 -10.05 -14.34
N TRP A 238 6.82 -10.65 -13.24
CA TRP A 238 6.93 -12.07 -12.99
C TRP A 238 5.58 -12.59 -12.52
N ASN A 239 4.88 -13.31 -13.38
CA ASN A 239 3.60 -13.91 -13.04
C ASN A 239 3.83 -15.29 -12.41
N GLY A 240 3.51 -15.43 -11.12
CA GLY A 240 3.64 -16.67 -10.37
C GLY A 240 2.57 -17.69 -10.74
N THR A 241 2.67 -18.88 -10.14
CA THR A 241 1.67 -19.96 -10.19
C THR A 241 0.94 -20.17 -8.87
N ARG A 242 1.19 -19.30 -7.88
CA ARG A 242 0.65 -19.35 -6.52
C ARG A 242 0.11 -17.99 -6.10
N GLY A 243 -0.68 -17.94 -5.02
CA GLY A 243 -1.34 -16.72 -4.56
C GLY A 243 -2.31 -16.09 -5.58
N LEU A 244 -2.77 -16.84 -6.59
CA LEU A 244 -3.50 -16.29 -7.75
C LEU A 244 -4.92 -15.83 -7.44
N SER A 245 -5.51 -16.36 -6.37
CA SER A 245 -6.86 -16.07 -5.92
C SER A 245 -6.84 -15.43 -4.54
N ASN A 246 -7.88 -14.65 -4.23
CA ASN A 246 -8.16 -14.14 -2.90
C ASN A 246 -9.68 -14.13 -2.74
N PRO A 247 -10.27 -14.74 -1.69
CA PRO A 247 -11.72 -14.78 -1.47
C PRO A 247 -12.43 -13.41 -1.45
N SER A 248 -11.68 -12.32 -1.23
CA SER A 248 -12.16 -10.94 -1.28
C SER A 248 -12.10 -10.29 -2.67
N THR A 249 -11.82 -11.08 -3.71
CA THR A 249 -11.71 -10.63 -5.11
C THR A 249 -12.49 -11.58 -6.03
N LEU A 250 -12.90 -11.07 -7.19
CA LEU A 250 -13.58 -11.86 -8.21
C LEU A 250 -12.66 -12.95 -8.78
N SER A 251 -13.10 -14.20 -8.78
CA SER A 251 -12.40 -15.34 -9.42
C SER A 251 -12.26 -15.15 -10.93
N THR A 252 -13.19 -14.42 -11.56
CA THR A 252 -13.09 -13.99 -12.97
C THR A 252 -11.88 -13.08 -13.26
N THR A 253 -11.18 -12.59 -12.22
CA THR A 253 -9.92 -11.82 -12.34
C THR A 253 -8.68 -12.61 -11.89
N ASP A 254 -8.80 -13.91 -11.60
CA ASP A 254 -7.66 -14.78 -11.28
C ASP A 254 -6.80 -15.00 -12.54
N SER A 255 -5.49 -14.80 -12.43
CA SER A 255 -4.59 -14.86 -13.59
C SER A 255 -4.32 -16.30 -14.04
N LEU A 256 -4.80 -16.67 -15.23
CA LEU A 256 -4.41 -17.92 -15.89
C LEU A 256 -2.98 -17.88 -16.47
N TYR A 257 -2.44 -16.68 -16.68
CA TYR A 257 -1.09 -16.48 -17.20
C TYR A 257 -0.04 -16.56 -16.10
N HIS A 258 1.05 -17.28 -16.37
CA HIS A 258 2.24 -17.39 -15.52
C HIS A 258 3.51 -17.28 -16.38
N SER A 259 4.58 -16.74 -15.80
CA SER A 259 5.89 -16.64 -16.44
C SER A 259 6.57 -18.02 -16.46
N SER A 260 7.33 -18.31 -17.52
CA SER A 260 8.07 -19.56 -17.65
C SER A 260 9.46 -19.48 -17.00
N GLY A 261 9.98 -20.65 -16.58
CA GLY A 261 11.33 -20.76 -16.02
C GLY A 261 11.41 -20.49 -14.52
N GLN A 262 12.52 -19.88 -14.09
CA GLN A 262 12.77 -19.52 -12.69
C GLN A 262 12.59 -18.01 -12.51
N ARG A 263 12.02 -17.60 -11.37
CA ARG A 263 11.83 -16.19 -11.04
C ARG A 263 13.18 -15.45 -11.09
N PRO A 264 13.32 -14.36 -11.88
CA PRO A 264 14.56 -13.61 -11.95
C PRO A 264 14.99 -13.09 -10.58
N VAL A 265 16.30 -13.14 -10.32
CA VAL A 265 16.92 -12.60 -9.11
C VAL A 265 17.95 -11.56 -9.50
N ARG A 266 17.64 -10.29 -9.26
CA ARG A 266 18.54 -9.15 -9.43
C ARG A 266 19.55 -9.12 -8.27
N LYS A 267 20.84 -9.08 -8.60
CA LYS A 267 21.87 -8.67 -7.65
C LYS A 267 21.96 -7.14 -7.71
N VAL A 268 21.74 -6.48 -6.59
CA VAL A 268 21.92 -5.02 -6.46
C VAL A 268 23.21 -4.79 -5.69
N SER A 269 24.13 -4.06 -6.32
CA SER A 269 25.30 -3.49 -5.66
C SER A 269 25.04 -1.99 -5.57
N MET A 270 25.13 -1.44 -4.37
CA MET A 270 24.80 -0.04 -4.11
C MET A 270 25.93 0.66 -3.39
N THR A 271 26.35 1.81 -3.90
CA THR A 271 27.33 2.70 -3.26
C THR A 271 26.58 3.84 -2.60
N THR A 272 26.77 4.00 -1.28
CA THR A 272 26.08 5.01 -0.46
C THR A 272 27.08 5.91 0.26
N CYS A 273 26.58 6.97 0.88
CA CYS A 273 27.37 7.80 1.79
C CYS A 273 27.32 7.33 3.26
N TRP A 274 26.73 6.17 3.56
CA TRP A 274 26.77 5.60 4.90
C TRP A 274 28.17 5.07 5.22
N LEU A 275 28.54 5.12 6.50
CA LEU A 275 29.86 4.71 6.95
C LEU A 275 29.99 3.18 6.95
N THR A 276 31.16 2.66 6.56
CA THR A 276 31.52 1.25 6.74
C THR A 276 31.23 0.79 8.16
N GLY A 277 30.62 -0.37 8.33
CA GLY A 277 30.20 -0.91 9.63
C GLY A 277 28.81 -0.45 10.10
N THR A 278 28.17 0.52 9.43
CA THR A 278 26.76 0.88 9.71
C THR A 278 25.88 -0.35 9.54
N ARG A 279 25.03 -0.64 10.53
CA ARG A 279 24.02 -1.71 10.43
C ARG A 279 22.73 -1.16 9.84
N LEU A 280 22.18 -1.90 8.90
CA LEU A 280 20.94 -1.59 8.21
C LEU A 280 19.93 -2.68 8.49
N GLY A 281 18.71 -2.30 8.86
CA GLY A 281 17.56 -3.19 8.79
C GLY A 281 17.02 -3.27 7.37
N VAL A 282 16.51 -4.44 7.00
CA VAL A 282 15.90 -4.69 5.68
C VAL A 282 14.44 -5.09 5.88
N ILE A 283 13.52 -4.33 5.29
CA ILE A 283 12.11 -4.72 5.12
C ILE A 283 11.92 -5.20 3.70
N ARG A 284 11.20 -6.29 3.52
CA ARG A 284 10.82 -6.82 2.20
C ARG A 284 9.31 -6.91 2.10
N LEU A 285 8.75 -6.38 1.02
CA LEU A 285 7.42 -6.72 0.52
C LEU A 285 7.61 -7.82 -0.52
N GLN A 286 7.10 -9.00 -0.23
CA GLN A 286 7.28 -10.21 -1.02
C GLN A 286 5.93 -10.78 -1.45
N THR A 287 5.86 -11.23 -2.70
CA THR A 287 4.69 -11.84 -3.34
C THR A 287 5.17 -13.02 -4.18
N PRO A 288 4.36 -14.07 -4.48
CA PRO A 288 4.70 -15.08 -5.49
C PRO A 288 4.90 -14.51 -6.92
N GLY A 289 4.32 -13.34 -7.21
CA GLY A 289 4.43 -12.65 -8.49
C GLY A 289 3.59 -11.38 -8.62
N THR A 290 3.76 -10.67 -9.73
CA THR A 290 3.02 -9.44 -10.11
C THR A 290 1.51 -9.68 -10.21
N ASN A 291 1.09 -10.92 -10.46
CA ASN A 291 -0.29 -11.36 -10.60
C ASN A 291 -0.92 -11.91 -9.29
N ALA A 292 -0.22 -11.87 -8.16
CA ALA A 292 -0.74 -12.44 -6.93
C ALA A 292 -1.74 -11.52 -6.21
N LYS A 293 -2.71 -12.16 -5.57
CA LYS A 293 -3.76 -11.58 -4.73
C LYS A 293 -3.66 -12.03 -3.27
N SER A 294 -2.92 -13.12 -3.01
CA SER A 294 -2.65 -13.72 -1.70
C SER A 294 -1.22 -14.26 -1.63
N GLU A 295 -0.80 -14.84 -0.49
CA GLU A 295 0.60 -15.18 -0.17
C GLU A 295 1.57 -13.96 -0.20
N ILE A 296 1.02 -12.76 -0.06
CA ILE A 296 1.78 -11.51 0.02
C ILE A 296 2.21 -11.32 1.48
N SER A 297 3.40 -10.80 1.71
CA SER A 297 3.92 -10.58 3.06
C SER A 297 4.85 -9.36 3.13
N VAL A 298 4.88 -8.71 4.29
CA VAL A 298 5.90 -7.70 4.63
C VAL A 298 6.66 -8.20 5.85
N PHE A 299 8.00 -8.24 5.82
CA PHE A 299 8.80 -8.92 6.85
C PHE A 299 8.46 -10.42 7.05
N GLY A 300 7.77 -11.06 6.11
CA GLY A 300 7.21 -12.40 6.33
C GLY A 300 6.06 -12.44 7.35
N LEU A 301 5.47 -11.28 7.68
CA LEU A 301 4.18 -11.15 8.34
C LEU A 301 3.04 -11.28 7.34
N ASP A 302 1.92 -11.75 7.84
CA ASP A 302 0.63 -11.79 7.14
C ASP A 302 -0.44 -11.04 7.97
N PHE A 303 -1.66 -10.93 7.48
CA PHE A 303 -2.79 -10.36 8.21
C PHE A 303 -3.98 -11.31 8.22
N ASP A 304 -4.62 -11.46 9.39
CA ASP A 304 -5.86 -12.22 9.49
C ASP A 304 -6.96 -11.56 8.63
N PRO A 305 -7.57 -12.28 7.68
CA PRO A 305 -8.50 -11.68 6.73
C PRO A 305 -9.76 -11.10 7.41
N GLN A 306 -10.22 -11.67 8.52
CA GLN A 306 -11.47 -11.25 9.18
C GLN A 306 -11.24 -10.08 10.14
N THR A 307 -10.11 -10.08 10.84
CA THR A 307 -9.84 -9.19 11.97
C THR A 307 -8.75 -8.16 11.70
N GLY A 308 -8.01 -8.26 10.59
CA GLY A 308 -6.88 -7.37 10.27
C GLY A 308 -5.72 -7.45 11.26
N VAL A 309 -5.72 -8.44 12.17
CA VAL A 309 -4.65 -8.64 13.15
C VAL A 309 -3.42 -9.22 12.45
N GLN A 310 -2.25 -8.69 12.79
CA GLN A 310 -0.97 -9.19 12.28
C GLN A 310 -0.75 -10.67 12.67
N ILE A 311 -0.44 -11.51 11.69
CA ILE A 311 -0.07 -12.92 11.86
C ILE A 311 1.44 -13.06 11.68
N GLY A 312 2.06 -13.82 12.60
CA GLY A 312 3.48 -14.13 12.57
C GLY A 312 4.36 -13.12 13.30
N ALA A 313 5.68 -13.32 13.21
CA ALA A 313 6.69 -12.49 13.86
C ALA A 313 7.57 -11.77 12.84
N LEU A 314 7.97 -10.54 13.17
CA LEU A 314 8.85 -9.70 12.34
C LEU A 314 10.17 -10.42 12.05
N ARG A 315 10.39 -10.85 10.81
CA ARG A 315 11.69 -11.40 10.40
C ARG A 315 12.72 -10.28 10.34
N THR A 316 13.73 -10.34 11.20
CA THR A 316 14.83 -9.39 11.14
C THR A 316 15.86 -9.85 10.12
N GLU A 317 15.99 -9.09 9.02
CA GLU A 317 17.15 -9.15 8.13
C GLU A 317 18.03 -7.92 8.37
N GLU A 318 19.34 -8.14 8.46
CA GLU A 318 20.35 -7.10 8.63
C GLU A 318 21.40 -7.16 7.52
N ILE A 319 21.86 -5.99 7.07
CA ILE A 319 23.03 -5.86 6.20
C ILE A 319 24.00 -4.87 6.85
N VAL A 320 25.30 -5.16 6.77
CA VAL A 320 26.36 -4.26 7.21
C VAL A 320 26.94 -3.54 5.98
N VAL A 321 27.08 -2.21 6.07
CA VAL A 321 27.74 -1.42 5.03
C VAL A 321 29.22 -1.80 4.96
N GLY A 322 29.66 -2.25 3.79
CA GLY A 322 31.05 -2.64 3.52
C GLY A 322 31.96 -1.44 3.25
N GLY A 323 33.17 -1.72 2.74
CA GLY A 323 34.11 -0.69 2.30
C GLY A 323 33.49 0.25 1.27
N ASP A 324 33.97 1.50 1.25
CA ASP A 324 33.53 2.57 0.35
C ASP A 324 32.01 2.86 0.37
N GLY A 325 31.32 2.53 1.48
CA GLY A 325 29.88 2.70 1.62
C GLY A 325 29.05 1.69 0.81
N ARG A 326 29.65 0.56 0.40
CA ARG A 326 29.03 -0.43 -0.49
C ARG A 326 28.10 -1.40 0.25
N ILE A 327 26.97 -1.70 -0.37
CA ILE A 327 25.93 -2.61 0.10
C ILE A 327 25.61 -3.58 -1.05
N CYS A 328 25.50 -4.86 -0.75
CA CYS A 328 25.13 -5.87 -1.73
C CYS A 328 23.92 -6.65 -1.23
N LEU A 329 22.84 -6.69 -2.02
CA LEU A 329 21.65 -7.50 -1.72
C LEU A 329 21.10 -8.19 -2.97
N LYS A 330 20.19 -9.15 -2.74
CA LYS A 330 19.43 -9.81 -3.79
C LYS A 330 17.96 -9.38 -3.70
N MET A 331 17.35 -9.15 -4.85
CA MET A 331 15.92 -8.90 -5.01
C MET A 331 15.36 -9.89 -6.03
N GLN A 332 14.15 -10.39 -5.80
CA GLN A 332 13.40 -11.14 -6.80
C GLN A 332 12.60 -10.15 -7.68
N ALA A 333 12.31 -10.53 -8.93
CA ALA A 333 11.37 -9.76 -9.77
C ALA A 333 10.00 -9.60 -9.07
N ALA A 334 9.40 -8.42 -9.09
CA ALA A 334 8.21 -8.09 -8.27
C ALA A 334 8.46 -8.23 -6.75
N GLU A 335 9.49 -7.54 -6.25
CA GLU A 335 9.80 -7.39 -4.82
C GLU A 335 10.13 -5.92 -4.53
N ALA A 336 9.71 -5.40 -3.38
CA ALA A 336 10.16 -4.10 -2.88
C ALA A 336 10.96 -4.26 -1.57
N VAL A 337 12.00 -3.45 -1.41
CA VAL A 337 12.92 -3.47 -0.27
C VAL A 337 13.04 -2.06 0.32
N LEU A 338 12.89 -1.94 1.64
CA LEU A 338 13.27 -0.76 2.40
C LEU A 338 14.52 -1.07 3.23
N LEU A 339 15.58 -0.32 2.99
CA LEU A 339 16.77 -0.28 3.84
C LEU A 339 16.68 0.92 4.78
N TYR A 340 16.95 0.73 6.06
CA TYR A 340 16.95 1.82 7.05
C TYR A 340 18.09 1.63 8.05
N ARG A 341 18.65 2.72 8.59
CA ARG A 341 19.65 2.66 9.66
C ARG A 341 19.01 2.19 10.97
N LYS A 342 19.68 1.27 11.67
CA LYS A 342 19.29 0.82 13.02
C LYS A 342 19.94 1.67 14.11
#